data_AF-A0A1U7D7K6-F1
#
_entry.id   AF-A0A1U7D7K6-F1
#
_cell.length_a   1.000
_cell.length_b   1.000
_cell.length_c   1.000
_cell.angle_alpha   90.00
_cell.angle_beta   90.00
_cell.angle_gamma   90.00
#
_symmetry.space_group_name_H-M   'P 1'
#
loop_
_entity.id
_entity.type
_entity.pdbx_description
1 polymer ?
#
loop_
_entity_poly.entity_id
_entity_poly.type
_entity_poly.pdbx_seq_one_letter_code
_entity_poly.pdbx_strand_id
1 'polypeptide(L)'
;MQTRRTFLIAGLAAPMLARRGRAADDTLRLRELYERRGTGLSELAAKLVGQRISVDGFMAPPLKAESRFFVLTKMPMAVCPFCESEAEWPNDILAVYTKRIVDVSPFNVKITTTGVLETGAYRDPDTGFVSMVRLTDASYG
;
A
#
# COMPACT_ATOMS: atom_id res chain seq x y z
N MET A 1 -62.11 -6.55 -39.60
CA MET A 1 -61.35 -5.36 -39.15
C MET A 1 -60.72 -5.74 -37.81
N GLN A 2 -59.41 -6.05 -37.78
CA GLN A 2 -58.34 -5.14 -37.32
C GLN A 2 -58.61 -4.69 -35.85
N THR A 3 -57.83 -5.00 -34.82
CA THR A 3 -56.37 -5.21 -34.77
C THR A 3 -55.99 -5.79 -33.39
N ARG A 4 -55.12 -6.80 -33.35
CA ARG A 4 -54.38 -7.21 -32.14
C ARG A 4 -53.34 -6.12 -31.81
N ARG A 5 -53.34 -5.57 -30.60
CA ARG A 5 -52.21 -4.76 -30.10
C ARG A 5 -51.73 -5.28 -28.75
N THR A 6 -50.94 -6.32 -28.85
CA THR A 6 -49.87 -6.67 -27.92
C THR A 6 -48.86 -5.53 -27.91
N PHE A 7 -48.49 -4.97 -26.75
CA PHE A 7 -47.21 -4.29 -26.60
C PHE A 7 -46.55 -4.71 -25.29
N LEU A 8 -45.36 -5.25 -25.49
CA LEU A 8 -44.49 -5.88 -24.52
C LEU A 8 -43.82 -4.85 -23.60
N ILE A 9 -43.62 -5.33 -22.38
CA ILE A 9 -42.78 -4.79 -21.32
C ILE A 9 -41.33 -4.63 -21.83
N ALA A 10 -40.74 -3.46 -21.64
CA ALA A 10 -39.29 -3.27 -21.78
C ALA A 10 -38.79 -2.24 -20.76
N GLY A 11 -38.69 -2.65 -19.49
CA GLY A 11 -37.94 -1.91 -18.47
C GLY A 11 -36.45 -2.21 -18.64
N LEU A 12 -35.69 -1.24 -19.17
CA LEU A 12 -34.22 -1.32 -19.25
C LEU A 12 -33.64 -1.40 -17.83
N ALA A 13 -33.19 -2.60 -17.43
CA ALA A 13 -32.29 -2.75 -16.31
C ALA A 13 -30.90 -2.24 -16.74
N ALA A 14 -30.51 -1.07 -16.25
CA ALA A 14 -29.16 -0.55 -16.41
C ALA A 14 -28.16 -1.53 -15.75
N PRO A 15 -27.15 -2.06 -16.47
CA PRO A 15 -26.13 -2.86 -15.83
C PRO A 15 -25.31 -1.92 -14.93
N MET A 16 -25.40 -2.12 -13.62
CA MET A 16 -24.40 -1.61 -12.71
C MET A 16 -23.05 -2.13 -13.20
N LEU A 17 -22.22 -1.23 -13.73
CA LEU A 17 -20.81 -1.48 -13.97
C LEU A 17 -20.16 -1.75 -12.60
N ALA A 18 -20.18 -3.03 -12.21
CA ALA A 18 -19.33 -3.55 -11.16
C ALA A 18 -17.89 -3.26 -11.60
N ARG A 19 -17.32 -2.21 -11.00
CA ARG A 19 -15.91 -1.87 -11.08
C ARG A 19 -15.15 -3.05 -10.48
N ARG A 20 -14.82 -4.04 -11.31
CA ARG A 20 -13.93 -5.15 -10.97
C ARG A 20 -12.64 -4.53 -10.43
N GLY A 21 -12.46 -4.59 -9.12
CA GLY A 21 -11.17 -4.29 -8.51
C GLY A 21 -10.14 -5.21 -9.15
N ARG A 22 -9.21 -4.65 -9.91
CA ARG A 22 -7.97 -5.34 -10.25
C ARG A 22 -7.16 -5.42 -8.96
N ALA A 23 -7.33 -6.51 -8.23
CA ALA A 23 -6.56 -6.81 -7.04
C ALA A 23 -6.24 -8.30 -7.11
N ALA A 24 -5.01 -8.65 -7.54
CA ALA A 24 -4.30 -9.87 -7.15
C ALA A 24 -3.00 -10.14 -7.94
N ASP A 25 -2.83 -9.67 -9.18
CA ASP A 25 -1.97 -10.45 -10.10
C ASP A 25 -0.46 -10.15 -10.12
N ASP A 26 0.06 -9.25 -9.28
CA ASP A 26 1.51 -9.22 -9.02
C ASP A 26 1.78 -8.49 -7.70
N THR A 27 1.90 -9.24 -6.61
CA THR A 27 2.44 -8.71 -5.37
C THR A 27 3.92 -8.43 -5.55
N LEU A 28 4.32 -7.17 -5.40
CA LEU A 28 5.69 -6.72 -5.56
C LEU A 28 6.52 -7.08 -4.34
N ARG A 29 7.77 -7.45 -4.54
CA ARG A 29 8.75 -7.49 -3.45
C ARG A 29 9.21 -6.07 -3.17
N LEU A 30 9.38 -5.72 -1.90
CA LEU A 30 9.85 -4.39 -1.50
C LEU A 30 11.12 -3.94 -2.26
N ARG A 31 12.07 -4.86 -2.48
CA ARG A 31 13.31 -4.61 -3.25
C ARG A 31 13.08 -4.15 -4.69
N GLU A 32 11.90 -4.37 -5.27
CA GLU A 32 11.56 -3.96 -6.63
C GLU A 32 11.17 -2.49 -6.70
N LEU A 33 10.88 -1.85 -5.55
CA LEU A 33 10.60 -0.42 -5.47
C LEU A 33 11.88 0.43 -5.58
N TYR A 34 13.04 -0.18 -5.38
CA TYR A 34 14.32 0.49 -5.32
C TYR A 34 15.26 0.07 -6.45
N GLU A 35 16.16 0.97 -6.84
CA GLU A 35 17.22 0.65 -7.78
C GLU A 35 18.14 -0.44 -7.22
N ARG A 36 18.59 -1.34 -8.09
CA ARG A 36 19.54 -2.40 -7.70
C ARG A 36 20.94 -1.85 -7.40
N ARG A 37 21.28 -0.72 -8.00
CA ARG A 37 22.54 0.02 -7.80
C ARG A 37 22.18 1.50 -7.70
N GLY A 38 22.23 2.08 -6.50
CA GLY A 38 21.82 3.46 -6.25
C GLY A 38 21.06 3.59 -4.94
N THR A 39 20.64 4.82 -4.63
CA THR A 39 19.77 5.17 -3.50
C THR A 39 18.38 5.65 -3.93
N GLY A 40 18.07 5.47 -5.23
CA GLY A 40 16.84 5.96 -5.84
C GLY A 40 15.71 4.94 -5.93
N LEU A 41 14.57 5.45 -6.36
CA LEU A 41 13.38 4.69 -6.73
C LEU A 41 13.62 3.97 -8.06
N SER A 42 13.14 2.73 -8.20
CA SER A 42 13.25 1.98 -9.45
C SER A 42 12.39 2.60 -10.57
N GLU A 43 12.74 2.33 -11.83
CA GLU A 43 11.92 2.72 -12.98
C GLU A 43 10.50 2.12 -12.92
N LEU A 44 10.37 0.90 -12.37
CA LEU A 44 9.09 0.27 -12.12
C LEU A 44 8.26 1.09 -11.12
N ALA A 45 8.83 1.41 -9.96
CA ALA A 45 8.12 2.17 -8.96
C ALA A 45 7.79 3.59 -9.42
N ALA A 46 8.65 4.24 -10.22
CA ALA A 46 8.36 5.53 -10.83
C ALA A 46 7.09 5.48 -11.70
N LYS A 47 6.87 4.40 -12.45
CA LYS A 47 5.65 4.19 -13.26
C LYS A 47 4.41 3.89 -12.42
N LEU A 48 4.59 3.39 -11.21
CA LEU A 48 3.52 2.98 -10.29
C LEU A 48 3.13 4.07 -9.29
N VAL A 49 3.82 5.21 -9.24
CA VAL A 49 3.46 6.34 -8.38
C VAL A 49 2.02 6.78 -8.65
N GLY A 50 1.25 6.98 -7.59
CA GLY A 50 -0.17 7.31 -7.62
C GLY A 50 -1.10 6.11 -7.86
N GLN A 51 -0.56 4.92 -8.11
CA GLN A 51 -1.35 3.70 -8.30
C GLN A 51 -1.47 2.90 -7.01
N ARG A 52 -2.52 2.09 -6.93
CA ARG A 52 -2.68 1.13 -5.84
C ARG A 52 -1.89 -0.14 -6.15
N ILE A 53 -0.92 -0.46 -5.31
CA ILE A 53 -0.02 -1.62 -5.45
C ILE A 53 -0.08 -2.49 -4.19
N SER A 54 0.33 -3.75 -4.34
CA SER A 54 0.53 -4.69 -3.23
C SER A 54 2.02 -4.98 -3.06
N VAL A 55 2.51 -4.95 -1.82
CA VAL A 55 3.93 -5.17 -1.49
C VAL A 55 4.05 -6.15 -0.33
N ASP A 56 4.89 -7.16 -0.50
CA ASP A 56 5.23 -8.13 0.55
C ASP A 56 6.39 -7.66 1.41
N GLY A 57 6.29 -7.90 2.72
CA GLY A 57 7.36 -7.63 3.68
C GLY A 57 7.01 -8.06 5.10
N PHE A 58 7.75 -7.52 6.05
CA PHE A 58 7.58 -7.79 7.48
C PHE A 58 7.23 -6.48 8.19
N MET A 59 6.32 -6.54 9.15
CA MET A 59 5.98 -5.37 9.96
C MET A 59 7.10 -5.13 10.98
N ALA A 60 7.78 -3.99 10.89
CA ALA A 60 8.65 -3.55 11.97
C ALA A 60 7.79 -3.21 13.20
N PRO A 61 8.23 -3.57 14.42
CA PRO A 61 7.51 -3.23 15.64
C PRO A 61 7.23 -1.71 15.73
N PRO A 62 5.98 -1.29 15.97
CA PRO A 62 5.61 0.12 15.96
C PRO A 62 6.19 0.87 17.16
N LEU A 63 6.50 2.16 16.96
CA LEU A 63 7.09 3.02 18.00
C LEU A 63 6.11 3.50 19.05
N LYS A 64 4.85 3.57 18.67
CA LYS A 64 3.75 4.00 19.54
C LYS A 64 2.68 2.95 19.49
N ALA A 65 2.13 2.65 20.66
CA ALA A 65 0.89 1.90 20.74
C ALA A 65 -0.21 2.64 19.97
N GLU A 66 -1.12 1.89 19.37
CA GLU A 66 -2.30 2.43 18.66
C GLU A 66 -1.98 3.32 17.45
N SER A 67 -0.84 3.12 16.81
CA SER A 67 -0.43 3.85 15.62
C SER A 67 -1.24 3.46 14.37
N ARG A 68 -1.51 4.42 13.48
CA ARG A 68 -1.99 4.19 12.09
C ARG A 68 -0.84 4.11 11.08
N PHE A 69 0.36 3.88 11.58
CA PHE A 69 1.60 3.91 10.86
C PHE A 69 2.50 2.75 11.30
N PHE A 70 3.13 2.10 10.33
CA PHE A 70 4.20 1.15 10.56
C PHE A 70 5.22 1.21 9.41
N VAL A 71 6.39 0.61 9.63
CA VAL A 71 7.41 0.44 8.60
C VAL A 71 7.38 -1.01 8.12
N LEU A 72 7.19 -1.19 6.82
CA LEU A 72 7.33 -2.50 6.17
C LEU A 72 8.80 -2.69 5.79
N THR A 73 9.39 -3.82 6.16
CA THR A 73 10.79 -4.15 5.92
C THR A 73 10.92 -5.35 5.00
N LYS A 74 12.04 -5.44 4.28
CA LYS A 74 12.36 -6.59 3.42
C LYS A 74 12.63 -7.88 4.22
N MET A 75 13.11 -7.77 5.45
CA MET A 75 13.51 -8.89 6.31
C MET A 75 12.93 -8.70 7.73
N PRO A 76 12.71 -9.79 8.50
CA PRO A 76 12.25 -9.69 9.88
C PRO A 76 13.19 -8.85 10.75
N MET A 77 12.64 -7.93 11.56
CA MET A 77 13.43 -7.13 12.50
C MET A 77 12.72 -7.04 13.86
N ALA A 78 13.41 -7.42 14.93
CA ALA A 78 12.85 -7.35 16.29
C ALA A 78 12.82 -5.91 16.87
N VAL A 79 13.51 -4.96 16.22
CA VAL A 79 13.58 -3.54 16.57
C VAL A 79 13.56 -2.74 15.26
N CYS A 80 12.89 -1.58 15.22
CA CYS A 80 12.97 -0.66 14.09
C CYS A 80 14.24 0.21 14.20
N PRO A 81 15.30 -0.03 13.41
CA PRO A 81 16.53 0.78 13.51
C PRO A 81 16.36 2.20 12.93
N PHE A 82 15.34 2.41 12.08
CA PHE A 82 15.12 3.65 11.34
C PHE A 82 14.31 4.68 12.11
N CYS A 83 13.87 4.31 13.30
CA CYS A 83 12.98 5.08 14.12
C CYS A 83 13.70 5.87 15.22
N GLU A 84 14.96 5.56 15.50
CA GLU A 84 15.74 6.15 16.62
C GLU A 84 16.86 7.09 16.15
N SER A 85 17.16 7.19 14.85
CA SER A 85 18.25 8.00 14.32
C SER A 85 17.81 8.95 13.21
N GLU A 86 18.58 10.02 12.97
CA GLU A 86 18.53 10.85 11.75
C GLU A 86 19.05 10.04 10.55
N ALA A 87 18.48 8.87 10.32
CA ALA A 87 18.94 7.91 9.33
C ALA A 87 18.69 8.44 7.92
N GLU A 88 19.71 8.32 7.09
CA GLU A 88 19.57 8.32 5.64
C GLU A 88 18.50 7.30 5.23
N TRP A 89 17.59 7.68 4.33
CA TRP A 89 16.49 6.81 3.91
C TRP A 89 17.03 5.53 3.23
N PRO A 90 16.79 4.32 3.78
CA PRO A 90 17.35 3.10 3.23
C PRO A 90 16.48 2.53 2.10
N ASN A 91 17.11 1.77 1.21
CA ASN A 91 16.45 1.17 0.03
C ASN A 91 15.78 -0.19 0.30
N ASP A 92 15.40 -0.45 1.54
CA ASP A 92 14.84 -1.74 1.95
C ASP A 92 13.68 -1.63 2.95
N ILE A 93 13.14 -0.41 3.11
CA ILE A 93 11.92 -0.14 3.86
C ILE A 93 10.85 0.55 3.04
N LEU A 94 9.63 0.53 3.54
CA LEU A 94 8.49 1.25 2.98
C LEU A 94 7.63 1.75 4.12
N ALA A 95 7.38 3.06 4.17
CA ALA A 95 6.46 3.63 5.14
C ALA A 95 5.03 3.23 4.77
N VAL A 96 4.22 2.85 5.76
CA VAL A 96 2.82 2.46 5.53
C VAL A 96 1.91 3.25 6.43
N TYR A 97 0.96 3.95 5.82
CA TYR A 97 -0.08 4.73 6.50
C TYR A 97 -1.44 4.09 6.25
N THR A 98 -2.05 3.60 7.32
CA THR A 98 -3.37 2.96 7.30
C THR A 98 -4.46 3.93 7.70
N LYS A 99 -5.71 3.65 7.33
CA LYS A 99 -6.87 4.44 7.79
C LYS A 99 -7.25 4.14 9.25
N ARG A 100 -7.03 2.90 9.68
CA ARG A 100 -7.39 2.37 11.00
C ARG A 100 -6.13 2.08 11.82
N ILE A 101 -6.29 1.97 13.13
CA ILE A 101 -5.22 1.55 14.04
C ILE A 101 -4.67 0.20 13.57
N VAL A 102 -3.35 0.10 13.56
CA VAL A 102 -2.61 -1.10 13.19
C VAL A 102 -2.74 -2.14 14.31
N ASP A 103 -3.33 -3.29 13.99
CA ASP A 103 -3.12 -4.54 14.71
C ASP A 103 -1.72 -5.10 14.37
N VAL A 104 -0.91 -5.29 15.39
CA VAL A 104 0.53 -5.57 15.24
C VAL A 104 0.74 -7.03 14.87
N SER A 105 1.27 -7.26 13.68
CA SER A 105 1.71 -8.59 13.26
C SER A 105 3.07 -8.92 13.90
N PRO A 106 3.31 -10.19 14.32
CA PRO A 106 4.64 -10.61 14.76
C PRO A 106 5.70 -10.30 13.70
N PHE A 107 6.85 -9.76 14.13
CA PHE A 107 7.91 -9.28 13.23
C PHE A 107 8.50 -10.35 12.30
N ASN A 108 8.28 -11.64 12.61
CA ASN A 108 8.72 -12.79 11.83
C ASN A 108 7.64 -13.35 10.88
N VAL A 109 6.44 -12.76 10.86
CA VAL A 109 5.35 -13.11 9.95
C VAL A 109 5.40 -12.16 8.76
N LYS A 110 5.46 -12.75 7.55
CA LYS A 110 5.36 -12.00 6.31
C LYS A 110 3.90 -11.59 6.09
N ILE A 111 3.68 -10.34 5.72
CA ILE A 111 2.38 -9.77 5.38
C ILE A 111 2.40 -9.19 3.97
N THR A 112 1.22 -9.11 3.36
CA THR A 112 1.01 -8.34 2.13
C THR A 112 0.35 -7.02 2.50
N THR A 113 0.93 -5.90 2.05
CA THR A 113 0.40 -4.55 2.27
C THR A 113 -0.03 -3.94 0.95
N THR A 114 -1.27 -3.49 0.87
CA THR A 114 -1.84 -2.85 -0.32
C THR A 114 -2.18 -1.41 -0.04
N GLY A 115 -1.71 -0.48 -0.86
CA GLY A 115 -1.97 0.96 -0.71
C GLY A 115 -1.61 1.76 -1.95
N VAL A 116 -1.83 3.07 -1.91
CA VAL A 116 -1.42 3.99 -2.99
C VAL A 116 0.05 4.33 -2.82
N LEU A 117 0.85 4.07 -3.85
CA LEU A 117 2.27 4.41 -3.83
C LEU A 117 2.46 5.93 -3.97
N GLU A 118 3.09 6.54 -2.99
CA GLU A 118 3.52 7.94 -3.02
C GLU A 118 5.02 8.05 -2.76
N THR A 119 5.61 9.11 -3.30
CA THR A 119 7.04 9.40 -3.18
C THR A 119 7.28 10.85 -2.79
N GLY A 120 8.52 11.17 -2.43
CA GLY A 120 8.94 12.50 -2.00
C GLY A 120 9.01 12.62 -0.48
N ALA A 121 9.82 13.56 0.01
CA ALA A 121 10.03 13.78 1.42
C ALA A 121 8.71 14.16 2.13
N TYR A 122 8.35 13.40 3.14
CA TYR A 122 7.23 13.69 4.03
C TYR A 122 7.65 13.43 5.46
N ARG A 123 7.46 14.42 6.33
CA ARG A 123 7.64 14.28 7.77
C ARG A 123 6.27 14.10 8.40
N ASP A 124 6.07 12.96 9.04
CA ASP A 124 4.86 12.67 9.77
C ASP A 124 4.71 13.59 10.98
N PRO A 125 3.57 14.29 11.15
CA PRO A 125 3.40 15.25 12.25
C PRO A 125 3.26 14.58 13.62
N ASP A 126 2.78 13.33 13.69
CA ASP A 126 2.48 12.65 14.95
C ASP A 126 3.72 11.92 15.51
N THR A 127 4.56 11.37 14.64
CA THR A 127 5.75 10.58 15.00
C THR A 127 7.06 11.30 14.73
N GLY A 128 7.05 12.32 13.86
CA GLY A 128 8.26 12.95 13.35
C GLY A 128 9.02 12.09 12.33
N PHE A 129 8.50 10.92 11.96
CA PHE A 129 9.14 10.00 11.02
C PHE A 129 9.23 10.62 9.63
N VAL A 130 10.41 10.55 9.01
CA VAL A 130 10.64 11.04 7.65
C VAL A 130 10.55 9.89 6.67
N SER A 131 9.69 10.03 5.67
CA SER A 131 9.51 9.06 4.59
C SER A 131 9.80 9.63 3.22
N MET A 132 10.44 8.82 2.37
CA MET A 132 10.66 9.14 0.94
C MET A 132 9.77 8.31 0.03
N VAL A 133 9.46 7.06 0.40
CA VAL A 133 8.56 6.16 -0.32
C VAL A 133 7.55 5.62 0.68
N ARG A 134 6.27 5.69 0.33
CA ARG A 134 5.18 5.31 1.24
C ARG A 134 3.98 4.71 0.52
N LEU A 135 3.24 3.89 1.26
CA LEU A 135 1.87 3.50 0.91
C LEU A 135 0.88 4.29 1.75
N THR A 136 0.00 5.04 1.11
CA THR A 136 -1.13 5.72 1.76
C THR A 136 -2.43 4.97 1.50
N ASP A 137 -3.46 5.23 2.31
CA ASP A 137 -4.73 4.50 2.25
C ASP A 137 -4.51 2.97 2.23
N ALA A 138 -3.63 2.52 3.13
CA ALA A 138 -3.14 1.15 3.13
C ALA A 138 -4.01 0.21 3.96
N SER A 139 -4.03 -1.05 3.54
CA SER A 139 -4.55 -2.21 4.26
C SER A 139 -3.53 -3.34 4.18
N TYR A 140 -3.48 -4.21 5.18
CA TYR A 140 -2.54 -5.33 5.22
C TYR A 140 -3.21 -6.60 5.74
N GLY A 141 -2.63 -7.75 5.44
CA GLY A 141 -3.09 -9.07 5.85
C GLY A 141 -2.17 -10.20 5.39
#